data_AF-A0A945RP90-F1
#
_entry.id   AF-A0A945RP90-F1
#
_cell.length_a   1.000
_cell.length_b   1.000
_cell.length_c   1.000
_cell.angle_alpha   90.00
_cell.angle_beta   90.00
_cell.angle_gamma   90.00
#
_symmetry.space_group_name_H-M   'P 1'
#
loop_
_entity.id
_entity.type
_entity.pdbx_description
1 polymer ?
#
loop_
_entity_poly.entity_id
_entity_poly.type
_entity_poly.pdbx_seq_one_letter_code
_entity_poly.pdbx_strand_id
1 'polypeptide(L)' 'MAGDKISVTFEIQPDAEKMLEYAATQYGLPSKDKALRCLLDYLAKDANWNQIFTLIRCTRCKDSSGWKPPE' A
#
# COMPACT_ATOMS: atom_id res chain seq x y z
N MET A 1 -19.95 -7.76 -6.73
CA MET A 1 -19.31 -8.85 -5.97
C MET A 1 -17.81 -8.77 -6.23
N ALA A 2 -16.97 -8.79 -5.21
CA ALA A 2 -15.53 -8.92 -5.43
C ALA A 2 -15.28 -10.34 -5.95
N GLY A 3 -14.60 -10.46 -7.08
CA GLY A 3 -14.23 -11.76 -7.65
C GLY A 3 -13.31 -12.57 -6.72
N ASP A 4 -12.77 -13.66 -7.24
CA ASP A 4 -11.95 -14.58 -6.45
C ASP A 4 -10.73 -13.87 -5.84
N LYS A 5 -10.46 -14.20 -4.57
CA LYS A 5 -9.30 -13.70 -3.83
C LYS A 5 -8.25 -14.80 -3.80
N ILE A 6 -7.03 -14.44 -4.16
CA ILE A 6 -5.87 -15.32 -4.03
C ILE A 6 -4.94 -14.80 -2.92
N SER A 7 -4.27 -15.73 -2.25
CA SER A 7 -3.22 -15.43 -1.28
C SER A 7 -1.87 -15.53 -1.98
N VAL A 8 -1.04 -14.52 -1.78
CA VAL A 8 0.29 -14.39 -2.37
C VAL A 8 1.25 -13.87 -1.31
N THR A 9 2.49 -14.35 -1.33
CA THR A 9 3.53 -13.90 -0.41
C THR A 9 4.40 -12.86 -1.11
N PHE A 10 4.57 -11.71 -0.46
CA PHE A 10 5.46 -10.64 -0.93
C PHE A 10 6.47 -10.28 0.17
N GLU A 11 7.67 -9.92 -0.26
CA GLU A 11 8.63 -9.27 0.63
C GLU A 11 8.38 -7.76 0.61
N ILE A 12 8.04 -7.21 1.77
CA ILE A 12 7.84 -5.77 1.96
C ILE A 12 8.57 -5.30 3.21
N GLN A 13 8.72 -3.98 3.34
CA GLN A 13 9.39 -3.40 4.49
C GLN A 13 8.46 -3.38 5.72
N PRO A 14 8.98 -3.51 6.95
CA PRO A 14 8.14 -3.61 8.16
C PRO A 14 7.24 -2.40 8.40
N ASP A 15 7.66 -1.21 7.99
CA ASP A 15 6.87 0.02 8.04
C ASP A 15 5.71 0.02 7.03
N ALA A 16 5.87 -0.63 5.88
CA ALA A 16 4.78 -0.79 4.92
C ALA A 16 3.70 -1.74 5.46
N GLU A 17 4.08 -2.77 6.20
CA GLU A 17 3.12 -3.60 6.94
C GLU A 17 2.38 -2.77 8.00
N LYS A 18 3.11 -1.98 8.81
CA LYS A 18 2.50 -1.07 9.79
C LYS A 18 1.56 -0.05 9.15
N MET A 19 1.90 0.45 7.96
CA MET A 19 1.02 1.35 7.19
C MET A 19 -0.31 0.68 6.86
N LEU A 20 -0.29 -0.58 6.43
CA LEU A 20 -1.51 -1.34 6.11
C LEU A 20 -2.35 -1.62 7.36
N GLU A 21 -1.71 -1.94 8.49
CA GLU A 21 -2.39 -2.13 9.78
C GLU A 21 -3.00 -0.83 10.30
N TYR A 22 -2.26 0.28 10.20
CA TYR A 22 -2.77 1.62 10.53
C TYR A 22 -3.98 1.97 9.68
N ALA A 23 -3.88 1.83 8.35
CA ALA A 23 -4.99 2.11 7.44
C ALA A 23 -6.21 1.22 7.75
N ALA A 24 -6.00 -0.06 8.05
CA ALA A 24 -7.10 -0.94 8.42
C ALA A 24 -7.79 -0.47 9.71
N THR A 25 -7.01 -0.08 10.72
CA THR A 25 -7.54 0.39 12.01
C THR A 25 -8.27 1.72 11.87
N GLN A 26 -7.63 2.72 11.26
CA GLN A 26 -8.16 4.08 11.17
C GLN A 26 -9.44 4.17 10.34
N TYR A 27 -9.55 3.37 9.28
CA TYR A 27 -10.70 3.39 8.38
C TYR A 27 -11.69 2.23 8.64
N GLY A 28 -11.55 1.49 9.75
CA GLY A 28 -12.46 0.42 10.12
C GLY A 28 -12.53 -0.74 9.12
N LEU A 29 -11.41 -1.06 8.47
CA LEU A 29 -11.33 -2.15 7.50
C LEU A 29 -11.12 -3.48 8.23
N PRO A 30 -11.67 -4.60 7.70
CA PRO A 30 -11.62 -5.90 8.36
C PRO A 30 -10.22 -6.50 8.45
N SER A 31 -9.28 -6.12 7.59
CA SER A 31 -7.90 -6.60 7.65
C SER A 31 -6.93 -5.70 6.87
N LYS A 32 -5.64 -5.86 7.14
CA LYS A 32 -4.56 -5.27 6.33
C LYS A 32 -4.62 -5.69 4.86
N ASP A 33 -5.12 -6.88 4.55
CA ASP A 33 -5.33 -7.31 3.15
C ASP A 33 -6.42 -6.49 2.47
N LYS A 34 -7.46 -6.06 3.19
CA LYS A 34 -8.46 -5.15 2.64
C LYS A 34 -7.86 -3.76 2.41
N ALA A 35 -7.02 -3.28 3.32
CA ALA A 35 -6.28 -2.03 3.13
C ALA A 35 -5.41 -2.10 1.86
N LEU A 36 -4.63 -3.18 1.68
CA LEU A 36 -3.81 -3.38 0.50
C LEU A 36 -4.64 -3.38 -0.78
N ARG A 37 -5.77 -4.10 -0.81
CA ARG A 37 -6.67 -4.10 -1.97
C ARG A 37 -7.22 -2.71 -2.28
N CYS A 38 -7.59 -1.91 -1.28
CA CYS A 38 -8.04 -0.53 -1.51
C CYS A 38 -6.93 0.33 -2.16
N LEU A 39 -5.67 0.17 -1.72
CA LEU A 39 -4.53 0.85 -2.35
C LEU A 39 -4.32 0.38 -3.79
N LEU A 40 -4.37 -0.93 -4.05
CA LEU A 40 -4.25 -1.48 -5.41
C LEU A 40 -5.38 -1.01 -6.33
N ASP A 41 -6.62 -0.92 -5.82
CA ASP A 41 -7.77 -0.41 -6.57
C ASP A 41 -7.57 1.07 -6.94
N TYR A 42 -7.07 1.89 -6.02
CA TYR A 42 -6.72 3.29 -6.31
C TYR A 42 -5.59 3.38 -7.36
N LEU A 43 -4.54 2.55 -7.22
CA LEU A 43 -3.45 2.47 -8.19
C LEU A 43 -3.95 2.09 -9.59
N ALA A 44 -4.93 1.19 -9.68
CA ALA A 44 -5.49 0.75 -10.95
C ALA A 44 -6.40 1.78 -11.62
N LYS A 45 -7.13 2.61 -10.85
CA LYS A 45 -8.16 3.52 -11.38
C LYS A 45 -7.70 4.96 -11.52
N ASP A 46 -7.02 5.47 -10.50
CA ASP A 46 -6.86 6.91 -10.29
C ASP A 46 -5.39 7.36 -10.29
N ALA A 47 -4.45 6.46 -10.00
CA ALA A 47 -3.04 6.83 -9.87
C ALA A 47 -2.33 7.03 -11.21
N ASN A 48 -1.31 7.91 -11.22
CA ASN A 48 -0.44 8.10 -12.37
C ASN A 48 0.73 7.09 -12.35
N TRP A 49 0.62 6.07 -13.20
CA TRP A 49 1.61 4.99 -13.31
C TRP A 49 3.01 5.48 -13.68
N ASN A 50 3.12 6.48 -14.56
CA ASN A 50 4.40 7.04 -14.94
C ASN A 50 5.08 7.72 -13.75
N GLN A 51 4.33 8.46 -12.94
CA GLN A 51 4.88 9.08 -11.73
C GLN A 51 5.42 8.03 -10.74
N ILE A 52 4.67 6.95 -10.54
CA ILE A 52 5.03 5.89 -9.59
C ILE A 52 6.25 5.09 -10.07
N PHE A 53 6.26 4.62 -11.31
CA PHE A 53 7.28 3.68 -11.77
C PHE A 53 8.50 4.33 -12.43
N THR A 54 8.41 5.60 -12.87
CA THR A 54 9.54 6.26 -13.56
C THR A 54 10.21 7.35 -12.73
N LEU A 55 9.42 8.14 -11.99
CA LEU A 55 9.92 9.30 -11.25
C LEU A 55 10.26 8.97 -9.79
N ILE A 56 9.40 8.20 -9.11
CA ILE A 56 9.56 7.84 -7.69
C ILE A 56 9.78 6.32 -7.59
N ARG A 57 10.93 5.83 -8.06
CA ARG A 57 11.24 4.39 -8.16
C ARG A 57 11.14 3.62 -6.83
N CYS A 58 11.44 4.30 -5.73
CA CYS A 58 11.25 3.85 -4.34
C CYS A 58 11.64 5.02 -3.43
N THR A 59 10.80 5.38 -2.44
CA THR A 59 11.16 6.44 -1.48
C THR A 59 12.49 6.12 -0.80
N ARG A 60 12.69 4.85 -0.44
CA ARG A 60 13.90 4.37 0.20
C ARG A 60 15.16 4.43 -0.66
N CYS A 61 15.06 4.41 -2.00
CA CYS A 61 16.22 4.63 -2.86
C CYS A 61 16.67 6.08 -2.91
N LYS A 62 15.79 7.03 -2.55
CA LYS A 62 16.04 8.46 -2.65
C LYS A 62 16.38 9.09 -1.31
N ASP A 63 15.65 8.75 -0.25
CA ASP A 63 15.74 9.41 1.06
C ASP A 63 15.91 8.44 2.24
N SER A 64 15.96 7.14 1.97
CA SER A 64 15.97 6.06 2.99
C SER A 64 14.84 6.15 4.02
N SER A 65 13.83 6.98 3.75
CA SER A 65 12.73 7.22 4.67
C SER A 65 11.62 6.21 4.39
N GLY A 66 11.18 5.58 5.47
CA GLY A 66 10.03 4.70 5.49
C GLY A 66 8.74 5.47 5.72
N TRP A 67 7.62 4.76 5.65
CA TRP A 67 6.34 5.27 6.10
C TRP A 67 6.37 5.63 7.59
N LYS A 68 5.71 6.74 7.93
CA LYS A 68 5.43 7.18 9.30
C LYS A 68 3.94 7.45 9.41
N PRO A 69 3.31 7.17 10.58
CA PRO A 69 1.93 7.55 10.81
C PRO A 69 1.71 9.05 10.58
N PRO A 70 0.62 9.44 9.91
CA PRO A 70 0.14 10.83 9.95
C PRO A 70 -0.11 11.27 11.39
N GLU A 71 0.16 12.55 11.70
CA GLU A 71 -0.22 13.20 12.96
C GLU A 71 -1.75 13.35 13.09
#